data_AF-A0A7J0GIV9-F1
#
_entry.id   AF-A0A7J0GIV9-F1
#
_cell.length_a   1.000
_cell.length_b   1.000
_cell.length_c   1.000
_cell.angle_alpha   90.00
_cell.angle_beta   90.00
_cell.angle_gamma   90.00
#
_symmetry.space_group_name_H-M   'P 1'
#
loop_
_entity.id
_entity.type
_entity.pdbx_description
1 polymer ?
#
loop_
_entity_poly.entity_id
_entity_poly.type
_entity_poly.pdbx_seq_one_letter_code
_entity_poly.pdbx_strand_id
1 'polypeptide(L)'
;MVDLFKPALADLISLRMPTIAVVTGHAAATGMMLAMSHDYMLTRSDRGVLSKVVLSTTRRDVMLRAKKVTAAKAVVMGIVDSVHDSAEAVVETAVRLEEELVKRKWDGEACEEIRKALYPELCGDLGLADKSI
;
A
#
# COMPACT_ATOMS: atom_id res chain seq x y z
N MET A 1 -18.56 -10.36 1.04
CA MET A 1 -17.17 -10.16 0.53
C MET A 1 -16.60 -8.86 1.07
N VAL A 2 -17.30 -7.73 0.93
CA VAL A 2 -16.88 -6.44 1.52
C VAL A 2 -16.87 -6.50 3.06
N ASP A 3 -17.81 -7.25 3.65
CA ASP A 3 -17.94 -7.39 5.10
C ASP A 3 -16.78 -8.13 5.76
N LEU A 4 -16.03 -8.95 4.99
CA LEU A 4 -14.82 -9.62 5.46
C LEU A 4 -13.57 -8.79 5.22
N PHE A 5 -13.59 -7.91 4.21
CA PHE A 5 -12.45 -7.07 3.86
C PHE A 5 -12.34 -5.84 4.77
N LYS A 6 -13.46 -5.23 5.14
CA LYS A 6 -13.49 -4.04 6.02
C LYS A 6 -12.76 -4.27 7.35
N PRO A 7 -12.99 -5.35 8.11
CA PRO A 7 -12.26 -5.59 9.35
C PRO A 7 -10.76 -5.73 9.15
N ALA A 8 -10.32 -6.48 8.12
CA ALA A 8 -8.90 -6.64 7.82
C ALA A 8 -8.22 -5.31 7.48
N LEU A 9 -8.93 -4.42 6.76
CA LEU A 9 -8.44 -3.09 6.45
C LEU A 9 -8.42 -2.17 7.68
N ALA A 10 -9.44 -2.28 8.55
CA ALA A 10 -9.51 -1.53 9.80
C ALA A 10 -8.36 -1.90 10.76
N ASP A 11 -8.06 -3.20 10.86
CA ASP A 11 -6.93 -3.72 11.64
C ASP A 11 -5.60 -3.21 11.07
N LEU A 12 -5.44 -3.24 9.74
CA LEU A 12 -4.24 -2.75 9.07
C LEU A 12 -4.03 -1.25 9.29
N ILE A 13 -5.09 -0.43 9.17
CA ILE A 13 -5.00 1.01 9.41
C ILE A 13 -4.66 1.31 10.88
N SER A 14 -5.14 0.48 11.80
CA SER A 14 -4.91 0.66 13.24
C SER A 14 -3.58 0.08 13.75
N LEU A 15 -2.72 -0.47 12.88
CA LEU A 15 -1.42 -1.01 13.29
C LEU A 15 -0.47 0.09 13.76
N ARG A 16 0.07 -0.09 14.97
CA ARG A 16 1.04 0.81 15.62
C ARG A 16 2.48 0.65 15.16
N MET A 17 2.67 0.34 13.88
CA MET A 17 3.99 0.18 13.26
C MET A 17 3.89 0.41 11.75
N PRO A 18 4.96 0.92 11.12
CA PRO A 18 5.02 1.01 9.66
C PRO A 18 5.01 -0.38 9.02
N THR A 19 4.43 -0.48 7.84
CA THR A 19 4.21 -1.72 7.09
C THR A 19 4.75 -1.61 5.68
N ILE A 20 5.30 -2.70 5.15
CA ILE A 20 5.88 -2.77 3.80
C ILE A 20 5.15 -3.86 3.01
N ALA A 21 4.53 -3.50 1.89
CA ALA A 21 3.95 -4.42 0.93
C ALA A 21 5.01 -4.86 -0.09
N VAL A 22 5.34 -6.14 -0.10
CA VAL A 22 6.25 -6.76 -1.07
C VAL A 22 5.45 -7.48 -2.14
N VAL A 23 5.29 -6.86 -3.31
CA VAL A 23 4.49 -7.37 -4.43
C VAL A 23 5.41 -7.99 -5.49
N THR A 24 5.75 -9.28 -5.34
CA THR A 24 6.63 -9.99 -6.29
C THR A 24 5.91 -10.45 -7.56
N GLY A 25 4.58 -10.31 -7.62
CA GLY A 25 3.74 -10.82 -8.70
C GLY A 25 2.67 -9.82 -9.16
N HIS A 26 1.59 -10.34 -9.74
CA HIS A 26 0.47 -9.50 -10.15
C HIS A 26 -0.36 -9.11 -8.92
N ALA A 27 -0.68 -7.81 -8.80
CA ALA A 27 -1.66 -7.32 -7.85
C ALA A 27 -2.84 -6.69 -8.59
N ALA A 28 -4.05 -7.16 -8.28
CA ALA A 28 -5.27 -6.73 -8.94
C ALA A 28 -6.41 -6.63 -7.94
N ALA A 29 -7.34 -5.70 -8.19
CA ALA A 29 -8.56 -5.52 -7.40
C ALA A 29 -8.25 -5.44 -5.89
N THR A 30 -8.82 -6.34 -5.08
CA THR A 30 -8.64 -6.38 -3.63
C THR A 30 -7.18 -6.55 -3.21
N GLY A 31 -6.38 -7.33 -3.95
CA GLY A 31 -4.95 -7.48 -3.66
C GLY A 31 -4.17 -6.18 -3.88
N MET A 32 -4.59 -5.36 -4.86
CA MET A 32 -4.03 -4.03 -5.08
C MET A 32 -4.48 -3.05 -3.99
N MET A 33 -5.77 -3.10 -3.61
CA MET A 33 -6.30 -2.26 -2.53
C MET A 33 -5.56 -2.51 -1.22
N LEU A 34 -5.32 -3.77 -0.86
CA LEU A 34 -4.56 -4.13 0.33
C LEU A 34 -3.10 -3.68 0.27
N ALA A 35 -2.45 -3.82 -0.89
CA ALA A 35 -1.07 -3.36 -1.07
C ALA A 35 -0.94 -1.83 -0.92
N MET A 36 -1.92 -1.07 -1.42
CA MET A 36 -1.97 0.40 -1.26
C MET A 36 -2.25 0.85 0.17
N SER A 37 -2.75 -0.03 1.04
CA SER A 37 -2.98 0.27 2.46
C SER A 37 -1.72 0.16 3.32
N HIS A 38 -0.62 -0.36 2.77
CA HIS A 38 0.68 -0.36 3.42
C HIS A 38 1.37 0.99 3.22
N ASP A 39 2.28 1.36 4.12
CA ASP A 39 2.98 2.65 4.07
C ASP A 39 4.04 2.70 2.96
N TYR A 40 4.61 1.54 2.62
CA TYR A 40 5.57 1.36 1.53
C TYR A 40 5.16 0.20 0.65
N MET A 41 5.31 0.33 -0.67
CA MET A 41 5.05 -0.73 -1.64
C MET A 41 6.24 -0.91 -2.59
N LEU A 42 6.82 -2.11 -2.58
CA LEU A 42 7.95 -2.51 -3.42
C LEU A 42 7.50 -3.62 -4.38
N THR A 43 7.93 -3.55 -5.64
CA THR A 43 7.54 -4.56 -6.65
C THR A 43 8.72 -5.05 -7.49
N ARG A 44 8.53 -6.20 -8.14
CA ARG A 44 9.47 -6.72 -9.14
C ARG A 44 9.19 -6.16 -10.55
N SER A 45 10.24 -5.97 -11.36
CA SER A 45 10.19 -5.35 -12.70
C SER A 45 9.63 -6.29 -13.78
N ASP A 46 9.92 -7.59 -13.68
CA ASP A 46 9.69 -8.60 -14.71
C ASP A 46 8.23 -9.09 -14.85
N ARG A 47 7.43 -9.05 -13.77
CA ARG A 47 6.10 -9.69 -13.68
C ARG A 47 5.04 -8.88 -12.95
N GLY A 48 5.35 -7.66 -12.50
CA GLY A 48 4.40 -6.78 -11.82
C GLY A 48 3.45 -6.11 -12.79
N VAL A 49 2.24 -6.65 -12.96
CA VAL A 49 1.11 -5.91 -13.54
C VAL A 49 0.19 -5.48 -12.42
N LEU A 50 0.08 -4.17 -12.24
CA LEU A 50 -0.86 -3.54 -11.32
C LEU A 50 -2.10 -3.13 -12.10
N SER A 51 -3.27 -3.50 -11.60
CA SER A 51 -4.55 -3.19 -12.24
C SER A 51 -5.61 -2.85 -11.21
N LYS A 52 -6.58 -2.00 -11.61
CA LYS A 52 -7.62 -1.44 -10.73
C LYS A 52 -7.05 -0.58 -9.59
N VAL A 53 -6.15 0.34 -9.92
CA VAL A 53 -5.58 1.38 -9.05
C VAL A 53 -6.51 2.59 -8.99
N VAL A 54 -6.65 3.20 -7.80
CA VAL A 54 -7.71 4.20 -7.50
C VAL A 54 -7.22 5.66 -7.63
N LEU A 55 -5.92 5.91 -7.82
CA LEU A 55 -5.34 7.27 -7.95
C LEU A 55 -6.04 8.11 -9.02
N SER A 56 -6.41 9.35 -8.69
CA SER A 56 -7.26 10.23 -9.52
C SER A 56 -6.74 10.44 -10.95
N THR A 57 -5.41 10.57 -11.11
CA THR A 57 -4.73 10.80 -12.39
C THR A 57 -4.72 9.56 -13.30
N THR A 58 -4.77 8.37 -12.71
CA THR A 58 -4.67 7.09 -13.43
C THR A 58 -6.00 6.34 -13.47
N ARG A 59 -6.97 6.76 -12.65
CA ARG A 59 -8.27 6.11 -12.43
C ARG A 59 -9.01 5.84 -13.73
N ARG A 60 -9.07 6.80 -14.67
CA ARG A 60 -9.78 6.58 -15.95
C ARG A 60 -9.12 5.49 -16.79
N ASP A 61 -7.80 5.55 -16.94
CA ASP A 61 -7.06 4.56 -17.73
C ASP A 61 -7.12 3.16 -17.07
N VAL A 62 -7.00 3.10 -15.75
CA VAL A 62 -6.89 1.84 -15.04
C VAL A 62 -8.26 1.21 -14.71
N MET A 63 -9.26 2.02 -14.30
CA MET A 63 -10.60 1.52 -13.95
C MET A 63 -11.52 1.42 -15.17
N LEU A 64 -11.59 2.45 -16.01
CA LEU A 64 -12.55 2.47 -17.13
C LEU A 64 -12.00 1.78 -18.38
N ARG A 65 -10.68 1.87 -18.63
CA ARG A 65 -10.05 1.24 -19.80
C ARG A 65 -9.34 -0.08 -19.49
N ALA A 66 -9.38 -0.53 -18.23
CA ALA A 66 -8.69 -1.74 -17.76
C ALA A 66 -7.20 -1.80 -18.16
N LYS A 67 -6.54 -0.64 -18.28
CA LYS A 67 -5.16 -0.56 -18.72
C LYS A 67 -4.25 -1.18 -17.68
N LYS A 68 -3.49 -2.18 -18.10
CA LYS A 68 -2.43 -2.80 -17.30
C LYS A 68 -1.31 -1.80 -17.05
N VAL A 69 -0.95 -1.58 -15.79
CA VAL A 69 0.21 -0.75 -15.41
C VAL A 69 1.37 -1.69 -15.13
N THR A 70 2.47 -1.53 -15.88
CA THR A 70 3.71 -2.27 -15.64
C THR A 70 4.45 -1.69 -14.44
N ALA A 71 5.31 -2.48 -13.79
CA ALA A 71 6.14 -2.04 -12.67
C ALA A 71 6.91 -0.73 -12.96
N ALA A 72 7.57 -0.62 -14.11
CA ALA A 72 8.29 0.60 -14.50
C ALA A 72 7.39 1.84 -14.57
N LYS A 73 6.15 1.67 -15.06
CA LYS A 73 5.18 2.76 -15.13
C LYS A 73 4.57 3.09 -13.77
N ALA A 74 4.45 2.10 -12.88
CA ALA A 74 3.93 2.27 -11.55
C ALA A 74 4.78 3.24 -10.72
N VAL A 75 6.12 3.21 -10.87
CA VAL A 75 7.04 4.16 -10.20
C VAL A 75 6.77 5.58 -10.66
N VAL A 76 6.73 5.80 -11.98
CA VAL A 76 6.49 7.13 -12.57
C VAL A 76 5.13 7.71 -12.15
N MET A 77 4.15 6.84 -11.94
CA MET A 77 2.81 7.21 -11.50
C MET A 77 2.70 7.41 -9.98
N GLY A 78 3.77 7.20 -9.21
CA GLY A 78 3.75 7.25 -7.74
C GLY A 78 2.87 6.17 -7.12
N ILE A 79 2.68 5.05 -7.82
CA ILE A 79 1.89 3.92 -7.32
C ILE A 79 2.76 3.07 -6.39
N VAL A 80 3.99 2.74 -6.80
CA VAL A 80 4.97 1.96 -6.01
C VAL A 80 6.17 2.84 -5.66
N ASP A 81 6.79 2.58 -4.52
CA ASP A 81 7.97 3.33 -4.04
C ASP A 81 9.26 2.89 -4.75
N SER A 82 9.40 1.60 -5.04
CA SER A 82 10.56 1.07 -5.75
C SER A 82 10.25 -0.16 -6.59
N VAL A 83 11.14 -0.42 -7.56
CA VAL A 83 11.09 -1.57 -8.46
C VAL A 83 12.45 -2.25 -8.48
N HIS A 84 12.47 -3.59 -8.47
CA HIS A 84 13.70 -4.39 -8.51
C HIS A 84 13.63 -5.53 -9.52
N ASP A 85 14.77 -6.06 -9.94
CA ASP A 85 14.85 -7.00 -11.07
C ASP A 85 14.49 -8.45 -10.73
N SER A 86 14.54 -8.84 -9.47
CA SER A 86 14.22 -10.19 -9.00
C SER A 86 13.40 -10.17 -7.71
N ALA A 87 12.79 -11.31 -7.35
CA ALA A 87 11.95 -11.36 -6.14
C ALA A 87 12.83 -11.27 -4.89
N GLU A 88 13.99 -11.89 -4.99
CA GLU A 88 15.06 -11.87 -4.00
C GLU A 88 15.53 -10.43 -3.74
N ALA A 89 15.75 -9.64 -4.81
CA ALA A 89 16.18 -8.24 -4.68
C ALA A 89 15.11 -7.35 -4.04
N VAL A 90 13.82 -7.59 -4.31
CA VAL A 90 12.73 -6.87 -3.62
C VAL A 90 12.73 -7.19 -2.13
N VAL A 91 12.87 -8.47 -1.77
CA VAL A 91 12.87 -8.90 -0.36
C VAL A 91 14.09 -8.36 0.37
N GLU A 92 15.28 -8.41 -0.22
CA GLU A 92 16.49 -7.82 0.35
C GLU A 92 16.33 -6.32 0.61
N THR A 93 15.72 -5.60 -0.34
CA THR A 93 15.43 -4.17 -0.17
C THR A 93 14.40 -3.92 0.92
N ALA A 94 13.37 -4.77 1.02
CA ALA A 94 12.37 -4.69 2.07
C ALA A 94 12.99 -4.88 3.47
N VAL A 95 13.86 -5.88 3.63
CA VAL A 95 14.58 -6.13 4.89
C VAL A 95 15.47 -4.95 5.24
N ARG A 96 16.23 -4.42 4.28
CA ARG A 96 17.06 -3.24 4.52
C ARG A 96 16.22 -2.02 4.92
N LEU A 97 15.07 -1.82 4.29
CA LEU A 97 14.15 -0.75 4.63
C LEU A 97 13.59 -0.94 6.05
N GLU A 98 13.19 -2.17 6.40
CA GLU A 98 12.75 -2.51 7.75
C GLU A 98 13.82 -2.16 8.80
N GLU A 99 15.08 -2.57 8.59
CA GLU A 99 16.18 -2.24 9.50
C GLU A 99 16.35 -0.74 9.71
N GLU A 100 16.23 0.06 8.64
CA GLU A 100 16.27 1.51 8.72
C GLU A 100 15.05 2.10 9.44
N LEU A 101 13.86 1.52 9.24
CA LEU A 101 12.65 1.94 9.94
C LEU A 101 12.75 1.64 11.44
N VAL A 102 13.24 0.46 11.83
CA VAL A 102 13.40 0.07 13.24
C VAL A 102 14.33 1.03 13.99
N LYS A 103 15.42 1.49 13.35
CA LYS A 103 16.36 2.45 13.95
C LYS A 103 15.73 3.79 14.32
N ARG A 104 14.63 4.18 13.67
CA ARG A 104 13.97 5.49 13.90
C ARG A 104 13.17 5.56 15.19
N LYS A 105 12.97 4.43 15.90
CA LYS A 105 12.23 4.38 17.17
C LYS A 105 10.87 5.08 17.09
N TRP A 106 10.06 4.66 16.14
CA TRP A 106 8.73 5.21 15.90
C TRP A 106 7.88 5.20 17.16
N ASP A 107 7.11 6.28 17.35
CA ASP A 107 5.98 6.28 18.26
C ASP A 107 4.80 5.58 17.58
N GLY A 108 4.41 4.43 18.13
CA GLY A 108 3.36 3.61 17.54
C GLY A 108 1.98 4.27 17.54
N GLU A 109 1.68 5.12 18.53
CA GLU A 109 0.44 5.90 18.56
C GLU A 109 0.47 6.97 17.47
N ALA A 110 1.59 7.68 17.32
CA ALA A 110 1.75 8.65 16.24
C ALA A 110 1.64 8.01 14.84
N CYS A 111 2.22 6.81 14.63
CA CYS A 111 2.07 6.08 13.37
C CYS A 111 0.61 5.75 13.05
N GLU A 112 -0.14 5.25 14.04
CA GLU A 112 -1.56 4.93 13.90
C GLU A 112 -2.38 6.18 13.56
N GLU A 113 -2.21 7.26 14.33
CA GLU A 113 -2.95 8.51 14.15
C GLU A 113 -2.63 9.16 12.79
N ILE A 114 -1.35 9.18 12.37
CA ILE A 114 -0.97 9.68 11.05
C ILE A 114 -1.65 8.87 9.95
N ARG A 115 -1.68 7.54 10.06
CA ARG A 115 -2.31 6.68 9.03
C ARG A 115 -3.81 6.93 8.93
N LYS A 116 -4.50 7.09 10.07
CA LYS A 116 -5.93 7.44 10.11
C LYS A 116 -6.19 8.81 9.51
N ALA A 117 -5.37 9.81 9.87
CA ALA A 117 -5.48 11.18 9.37
C ALA A 117 -5.27 11.31 7.86
N LEU A 118 -4.52 10.38 7.22
CA LEU A 118 -4.38 10.34 5.77
C LEU A 118 -5.67 9.92 5.04
N TYR A 119 -6.58 9.22 5.72
CA TYR A 119 -7.78 8.63 5.11
C TYR A 119 -9.05 8.82 5.97
N PRO A 120 -9.46 10.05 6.30
CA PRO A 120 -10.55 10.32 7.24
C PRO A 120 -11.90 9.76 6.77
N GLU A 121 -12.22 9.84 5.48
CA GLU A 121 -13.46 9.27 4.92
C GLU A 121 -13.47 7.73 5.04
N LEU A 122 -12.33 7.09 4.79
CA LEU A 122 -12.20 5.64 4.92
C LEU A 122 -12.32 5.20 6.38
N CYS A 123 -11.74 5.95 7.31
CA CYS A 123 -11.88 5.68 8.74
C CYS A 123 -13.35 5.74 9.17
N GLY A 124 -14.12 6.72 8.67
CA GLY A 124 -15.57 6.79 8.88
C GLY A 124 -16.31 5.55 8.35
N ASP A 125 -15.99 5.11 7.13
CA ASP A 125 -16.59 3.92 6.50
C ASP A 125 -16.23 2.58 7.18
N LEU A 126 -15.12 2.57 7.91
CA LEU A 126 -14.62 1.44 8.69
C LEU A 126 -15.05 1.49 10.16
N GLY A 127 -15.71 2.57 10.59
CA GLY A 127 -16.10 2.77 11.99
C GLY A 127 -14.91 2.97 12.94
N LEU A 128 -13.77 3.43 12.41
CA LEU A 128 -12.61 3.79 13.22
C LEU A 128 -12.85 5.19 13.80
N ALA A 129 -12.86 5.30 15.13
CA ALA A 129 -13.02 6.59 15.80
C ALA A 129 -11.76 7.44 15.61
N ASP A 130 -11.95 8.69 15.20
CA ASP A 130 -10.93 9.74 15.36
C ASP A 130 -10.79 10.04 16.85
N LYS A 131 -9.57 9.95 17.39
CA LYS A 131 -9.25 10.74 18.58
C LYS A 131 -9.10 12.16 18.08
N SER A 132 -10.01 13.05 18.49
CA SER A 132 -9.80 14.49 18.30
C SER A 132 -8.44 14.84 18.93
N ILE A 133 -7.46 15.17 18.08
CA ILE A 133 -6.15 15.69 18.49
C ILE A 133 -6.35 17.06 19.13
#